data_AF-A0A5P1E2N5-F1
#
_entry.id   AF-A0A5P1E2N5-F1
#
_cell.length_a   1.000
_cell.length_b   1.000
_cell.length_c   1.000
_cell.angle_alpha   90.00
_cell.angle_beta   90.00
_cell.angle_gamma   90.00
#
_symmetry.space_group_name_H-M   'P 1'
#
loop_
_entity.id
_entity.type
_entity.pdbx_description
1 polymer ?
#
loop_
_entity_poly.entity_id
_entity_poly.type
_entity_poly.pdbx_seq_one_letter_code
_entity_poly.pdbx_strand_id
1 'polypeptide(L)'
;MSLKPVVISEPEIRIMDRNPKDECLVIASDGLWDVMSNATACNLALRVLQDGDPDGDEEHNKDKGKGKAIEGSSDSAKEKKKEYPSQSQCDLAAALLTRLALARNSEDNISVIVVDLRKEMA
;
A
#
# COMPACT_ATOMS: atom_id res chain seq x y z
N MET A 1 -15.00 -34.13 4.95
CA MET A 1 -16.14 -33.85 5.85
C MET A 1 -16.72 -32.49 5.47
N SER A 2 -18.04 -32.36 5.33
CA SER A 2 -18.67 -31.06 5.10
C SER A 2 -18.87 -30.36 6.44
N LEU A 3 -18.39 -29.12 6.59
CA LEU A 3 -18.52 -28.33 7.83
C LEU A 3 -19.91 -27.71 8.01
N LYS A 4 -20.87 -28.05 7.15
CA LYS A 4 -22.26 -27.64 7.33
C LYS A 4 -22.90 -28.40 8.50
N PRO A 5 -23.64 -27.73 9.40
CA PRO A 5 -24.12 -26.34 9.29
C PRO A 5 -23.25 -25.28 9.99
N VAL A 6 -22.10 -25.65 10.56
CA VAL A 6 -21.27 -24.77 11.41
C VAL A 6 -20.70 -23.58 10.64
N VAL A 7 -20.42 -23.74 9.35
CA VAL A 7 -19.93 -22.67 8.46
C VAL A 7 -21.02 -22.24 7.48
N ILE A 8 -21.37 -20.95 7.50
CA ILE A 8 -22.32 -20.29 6.60
C ILE A 8 -21.62 -19.23 5.74
N SER A 9 -22.21 -18.87 4.60
CA SER A 9 -21.68 -17.87 3.66
C SER A 9 -22.35 -16.51 3.79
N GLU A 10 -23.04 -16.26 4.91
CA GLU A 10 -23.66 -14.96 5.20
C GLU A 10 -22.61 -14.03 5.81
N PRO A 11 -22.34 -12.86 5.22
CA PRO A 11 -21.32 -11.94 5.73
C PRO A 11 -21.88 -11.03 6.84
N GLU A 12 -20.98 -10.50 7.66
CA GLU A 12 -21.29 -9.34 8.51
C GLU A 12 -21.12 -8.06 7.68
N ILE A 13 -22.13 -7.18 7.71
CA ILE A 13 -22.14 -5.92 6.95
C ILE A 13 -21.99 -4.75 7.91
N ARG A 14 -21.03 -3.85 7.60
CA ARG A 14 -20.82 -2.62 8.36
C ARG A 14 -20.87 -1.41 7.42
N ILE A 15 -21.71 -0.45 7.77
CA ILE A 15 -21.83 0.84 7.08
C ILE A 15 -21.23 1.91 7.99
N MET A 16 -20.34 2.74 7.45
CA MET A 16 -19.67 3.81 8.18
C MET A 16 -19.67 5.06 7.32
N ASP A 17 -20.08 6.19 7.91
CA ASP A 17 -19.94 7.49 7.27
C ASP A 17 -18.46 7.88 7.25
N ARG A 18 -17.98 8.40 6.10
CA ARG A 18 -16.60 8.87 5.97
C ARG A 18 -16.40 10.13 6.80
N ASN A 19 -15.36 10.14 7.61
CA ASN A 19 -14.87 11.30 8.31
C ASN A 19 -13.86 12.05 7.44
N PRO A 20 -13.83 13.40 7.44
CA PRO A 20 -12.77 14.16 6.79
C PRO A 20 -11.35 13.83 7.29
N LYS A 21 -11.22 13.21 8.47
CA LYS A 21 -9.96 12.72 9.04
C LYS A 21 -9.58 11.31 8.56
N ASP A 22 -10.43 10.63 7.80
CA ASP A 22 -10.10 9.32 7.26
C ASP A 22 -9.11 9.49 6.10
N GLU A 23 -7.89 8.99 6.27
CA GLU A 23 -6.81 9.22 5.31
C GLU A 23 -6.65 8.05 4.33
N CYS A 24 -6.82 6.80 4.77
CA CYS A 24 -6.74 5.63 3.90
C CYS A 24 -7.57 4.44 4.39
N LEU A 25 -7.95 3.55 3.47
CA LEU A 25 -8.48 2.22 3.77
C LEU A 25 -7.55 1.15 3.20
N VAL A 26 -7.17 0.18 4.04
CA VAL A 26 -6.38 -0.99 3.64
C VAL A 26 -7.26 -2.24 3.74
N ILE A 27 -7.38 -2.96 2.64
CA ILE A 27 -8.04 -4.27 2.58
C ILE A 27 -6.98 -5.29 2.18
N ALA A 28 -6.82 -6.36 2.95
CA ALA A 28 -5.83 -7.38 2.63
C ALA A 28 -6.25 -8.76 3.15
N SER A 29 -5.65 -9.81 2.57
CA SER A 29 -5.70 -11.17 3.13
C SER A 29 -4.92 -11.28 4.45
N ASP A 30 -5.20 -12.33 5.21
CA ASP A 30 -4.52 -12.71 6.45
C ASP A 30 -3.00 -12.84 6.30
N GLY A 31 -2.49 -13.23 5.13
CA GLY A 31 -1.06 -13.21 4.84
C GLY A 31 -0.36 -11.87 5.12
N LEU A 32 -1.06 -10.72 5.09
CA LEU A 32 -0.54 -9.44 5.60
C LEU A 32 -0.67 -9.33 7.12
N TRP A 33 -1.87 -9.61 7.63
CA TRP A 33 -2.25 -9.32 9.02
C TRP A 33 -1.63 -10.26 10.05
N ASP A 34 -1.26 -11.47 9.65
CA ASP A 34 -0.56 -12.45 10.51
C ASP A 34 0.82 -11.94 10.94
N VAL A 35 1.45 -11.12 10.10
CA VAL A 35 2.80 -10.59 10.33
C VAL A 35 2.83 -9.10 10.60
N MET A 36 1.74 -8.36 10.36
CA MET A 36 1.71 -6.90 10.48
C MET A 36 0.45 -6.41 11.20
N SER A 37 0.63 -5.53 12.19
CA SER A 37 -0.51 -4.92 12.88
C SER A 37 -1.21 -3.87 12.01
N ASN A 38 -2.50 -3.64 12.29
CA ASN A 38 -3.30 -2.58 11.65
C ASN A 38 -2.60 -1.22 11.69
N ALA A 39 -2.07 -0.84 12.86
CA ALA A 39 -1.38 0.43 13.04
C ALA A 39 -0.12 0.53 12.18
N THR A 40 0.68 -0.54 12.09
CA THR A 40 1.87 -0.55 11.24
C THR A 40 1.50 -0.44 9.76
N ALA A 41 0.48 -1.19 9.30
CA ALA A 41 0.04 -1.15 7.92
C ALA A 41 -0.47 0.23 7.51
N CYS A 42 -1.36 0.83 8.31
CA CYS A 42 -1.88 2.18 8.05
C CYS A 42 -0.74 3.21 8.03
N ASN A 43 0.14 3.22 9.03
CA ASN A 43 1.23 4.20 9.09
C ASN A 43 2.17 4.12 7.88
N LEU A 44 2.45 2.91 7.37
CA LEU A 44 3.30 2.73 6.20
C LEU A 44 2.60 3.17 4.91
N ALA A 45 1.32 2.82 4.76
CA ALA A 45 0.53 3.28 3.62
C ALA A 45 0.44 4.81 3.58
N LEU A 46 0.17 5.45 4.73
CA LEU A 46 0.05 6.90 4.84
C LEU A 46 1.33 7.63 4.47
N ARG A 47 2.49 7.14 4.89
CA ARG A 47 3.78 7.75 4.51
C ARG A 47 3.94 7.79 3.00
N VAL A 48 3.69 6.67 2.32
CA VAL A 48 3.77 6.61 0.85
C VAL A 48 2.77 7.56 0.20
N LEU A 49 1.54 7.61 0.73
CA LEU A 49 0.50 8.50 0.23
C LEU A 49 0.87 9.99 0.42
N GLN A 50 1.54 10.36 1.53
CA GLN A 50 1.97 11.72 1.84
C GLN A 50 3.20 12.17 1.02
N ASP A 51 4.14 11.27 0.75
CA ASP A 51 5.37 11.57 -0.02
C ASP A 51 5.10 11.92 -1.50
N GLY A 52 3.85 11.76 -1.96
CA GLY A 52 3.41 12.03 -3.33
C GLY A 52 2.68 13.34 -3.56
N ASP A 53 2.67 14.27 -2.59
CA ASP A 53 1.98 15.56 -2.70
C ASP A 53 2.94 16.69 -3.13
N PRO A 54 2.94 17.12 -4.40
CA PRO A 54 3.80 18.22 -4.86
C PRO A 54 3.25 19.62 -4.57
N ASP A 55 2.04 19.80 -4.05
CA ASP A 55 1.39 21.11 -3.84
C ASP A 55 1.43 21.59 -2.37
N GLY A 56 2.57 21.40 -1.71
CA GLY A 56 2.92 22.13 -0.50
C GLY A 56 3.73 23.37 -0.85
N ASP A 57 3.09 24.54 -0.85
CA ASP A 57 3.74 25.84 -1.01
C ASP A 57 4.85 26.05 0.04
N GLU A 58 6.11 25.77 -0.30
CA GLU A 58 7.28 26.37 0.37
C GLU A 58 8.41 26.70 -0.63
N GLU A 59 8.33 27.90 -1.19
CA GLU A 59 9.51 28.64 -1.65
C GLU A 59 10.38 29.02 -0.45
N HIS A 60 11.53 28.35 -0.26
CA HIS A 60 12.87 28.96 -0.08
C HIS A 60 13.97 27.89 0.19
N ASN A 61 14.61 27.43 -0.90
CA ASN A 61 16.07 27.38 -1.13
C ASN A 61 17.06 26.99 0.02
N LYS A 62 17.61 25.75 0.00
CA LYS A 62 19.02 25.40 -0.36
C LYS A 62 19.54 24.08 0.23
N ASP A 63 20.04 23.24 -0.70
CA ASP A 63 21.38 22.61 -0.71
C ASP A 63 21.76 21.49 0.31
N LYS A 64 22.04 20.32 -0.30
CA LYS A 64 23.01 19.25 0.06
C LYS A 64 22.74 18.24 1.19
N GLY A 65 22.64 16.97 0.75
CA GLY A 65 23.03 15.80 1.54
C GLY A 65 23.07 14.51 0.70
N LYS A 66 24.26 14.01 0.40
CA LYS A 66 24.57 12.84 -0.42
C LYS A 66 24.07 11.52 0.21
N GLY A 67 23.45 10.65 -0.58
CA GLY A 67 23.09 9.27 -0.19
C GLY A 67 23.32 8.31 -1.36
N LYS A 68 24.23 7.36 -1.15
CA LYS A 68 24.93 6.47 -2.08
C LYS A 68 24.03 5.48 -2.85
N ALA A 69 24.32 5.33 -4.14
CA ALA A 69 23.76 4.30 -5.04
C ALA A 69 24.16 2.88 -4.60
N ILE A 70 23.23 1.93 -4.80
CA ILE A 70 23.54 0.51 -4.87
C ILE A 70 23.23 0.07 -6.31
N GLU A 71 24.31 -0.18 -7.06
CA GLU A 71 24.29 -0.80 -8.38
C GLU A 71 24.14 -2.32 -8.24
N GLY A 72 23.28 -2.89 -9.08
CA GLY A 72 23.25 -4.32 -9.40
C GLY A 72 22.91 -4.47 -10.88
N SER A 73 23.90 -4.89 -11.67
CA SER A 73 23.84 -5.09 -13.11
C SER A 73 23.37 -6.52 -13.43
N SER A 74 22.44 -6.69 -14.38
CA SER A 74 22.69 -7.54 -15.56
C SER A 74 21.64 -7.36 -16.67
N ASP A 75 22.20 -7.24 -17.87
CA ASP A 75 21.77 -7.68 -19.19
C ASP A 75 20.45 -7.26 -19.86
N SER A 76 20.66 -6.64 -21.02
CA SER A 76 19.69 -6.12 -21.96
C SER A 76 19.07 -7.22 -22.82
N ALA A 77 17.79 -7.48 -22.63
CA ALA A 77 16.89 -7.81 -23.73
C ALA A 77 15.89 -6.66 -23.85
N LYS A 78 15.79 -6.07 -25.05
CA LYS A 78 14.81 -5.02 -25.38
C LYS A 78 13.39 -5.58 -25.26
N GLU A 79 12.85 -5.60 -24.05
CA GLU A 79 11.41 -5.75 -23.86
C GLU A 79 10.74 -4.41 -24.08
N LYS A 80 9.74 -4.42 -24.95
CA LYS A 80 8.84 -3.29 -25.21
C LYS A 80 8.41 -2.71 -23.86
N LYS A 81 8.71 -1.43 -23.59
CA LYS A 81 8.10 -0.68 -22.49
C LYS A 81 6.58 -0.81 -22.68
N LYS A 82 5.95 -1.71 -21.94
CA LYS A 82 4.53 -1.61 -21.66
C LYS A 82 4.39 -0.28 -20.92
N GLU A 83 3.67 0.64 -21.53
CA GLU A 83 3.27 1.89 -20.93
C GLU A 83 2.32 1.55 -19.79
N TYR A 84 2.89 1.24 -18.63
CA TYR A 84 2.15 1.14 -17.40
C TYR A 84 1.76 2.57 -17.00
N PRO A 85 0.51 2.82 -16.60
CA PRO A 85 0.15 4.13 -16.07
C PRO A 85 1.13 4.49 -14.94
N SER A 86 1.49 5.77 -14.85
CA SER A 86 2.29 6.31 -13.76
C SER A 86 1.84 5.69 -12.44
N GLN A 87 2.73 4.95 -11.78
CA GLN A 87 2.41 4.14 -10.61
C GLN A 87 1.74 5.03 -9.56
N SER A 88 0.47 4.73 -9.23
CA SER A 88 -0.23 5.54 -8.24
C SER A 88 0.40 5.33 -6.87
N GLN A 89 0.31 6.33 -5.98
CA GLN A 89 0.83 6.19 -4.61
C GLN A 89 0.17 5.01 -3.87
N CYS A 90 -1.08 4.68 -4.20
CA CYS A 90 -1.76 3.50 -3.69
C CYS A 90 -1.07 2.20 -4.10
N ASP A 91 -0.66 2.07 -5.37
CA ASP A 91 0.03 0.88 -5.85
C ASP A 91 1.40 0.73 -5.19
N LEU A 92 2.12 1.84 -5.00
CA LEU A 92 3.40 1.84 -4.30
C LEU A 92 3.22 1.44 -2.83
N ALA A 93 2.17 1.96 -2.17
CA ALA A 93 1.82 1.58 -0.80
C ALA A 93 1.49 0.09 -0.70
N ALA A 94 0.64 -0.43 -1.60
CA ALA A 94 0.28 -1.84 -1.64
C ALA A 94 1.51 -2.74 -1.89
N ALA A 95 2.39 -2.35 -2.81
CA ALA A 95 3.63 -3.06 -3.10
C ALA A 95 4.59 -3.05 -1.91
N LEU A 96 4.71 -1.92 -1.19
CA LEU A 96 5.54 -1.81 0.02
C LEU A 96 5.01 -2.75 1.11
N LEU A 97 3.71 -2.71 1.41
CA LEU A 97 3.09 -3.58 2.41
C LEU A 97 3.30 -5.06 2.08
N THR A 98 3.11 -5.43 0.81
CA THR A 98 3.33 -6.80 0.32
C THR A 98 4.79 -7.24 0.52
N ARG A 99 5.75 -6.40 0.14
CA ARG A 99 7.18 -6.70 0.30
C ARG A 99 7.59 -6.83 1.78
N LEU A 100 7.03 -6.00 2.64
CA LEU A 100 7.31 -6.07 4.07
C LEU A 100 6.69 -7.29 4.73
N ALA A 101 5.51 -7.74 4.30
CA ALA A 101 4.93 -8.98 4.78
C ALA A 101 5.80 -10.20 4.41
N LEU A 102 6.30 -10.25 3.18
CA LEU A 102 7.26 -11.28 2.74
C LEU A 102 8.56 -11.22 3.57
N ALA A 103 9.12 -10.03 3.78
CA ALA A 103 10.33 -9.83 4.58
C ALA A 103 10.15 -10.19 6.06
N ARG A 104 8.90 -10.24 6.54
CA ARG A 104 8.51 -10.66 7.89
C ARG A 104 8.07 -12.13 7.94
N ASN A 105 8.45 -12.91 6.93
CA ASN A 105 8.20 -14.36 6.85
C ASN A 105 6.71 -14.72 6.81
N SER A 106 5.88 -13.94 6.10
CA SER A 106 4.54 -14.42 5.76
C SER A 106 4.65 -15.68 4.88
N GLU A 107 3.94 -16.73 5.27
CA GLU A 107 3.93 -18.03 4.60
C GLU A 107 2.63 -18.28 3.79
N ASP A 108 1.77 -17.26 3.69
CA ASP A 108 0.47 -17.36 2.99
C ASP A 108 0.41 -16.46 1.74
N ASN A 109 -0.68 -16.57 0.99
CA ASN A 109 -1.01 -15.69 -0.12
C ASN A 109 -1.29 -14.27 0.37
N ILE A 110 -0.68 -13.30 -0.29
CA ILE A 110 -0.75 -11.89 0.09
C ILE A 110 -1.43 -11.12 -1.03
N SER A 111 -2.60 -10.56 -0.73
CA SER A 111 -3.30 -9.60 -1.59
C SER A 111 -3.56 -8.34 -0.78
N VAL A 112 -3.23 -7.17 -1.33
CA VAL A 112 -3.36 -5.87 -0.65
C VAL A 112 -4.00 -4.85 -1.59
N ILE A 113 -5.01 -4.14 -1.10
CA ILE A 113 -5.65 -3.00 -1.75
C ILE A 113 -5.49 -1.81 -0.81
N VAL A 114 -5.00 -0.69 -1.35
CA VAL A 114 -4.91 0.59 -0.63
C VAL A 114 -5.80 1.60 -1.35
N VAL A 115 -6.68 2.25 -0.60
CA VAL A 115 -7.56 3.31 -1.08
C VAL A 115 -7.16 4.61 -0.40
N ASP A 116 -6.78 5.62 -1.18
CA ASP A 116 -6.53 6.98 -0.71
C ASP A 116 -7.88 7.69 -0.46
N LEU A 117 -8.15 8.01 0.81
CA LEU A 117 -9.37 8.69 1.23
C LEU A 117 -9.15 10.17 1.48
N ARG A 118 -8.04 10.77 1.03
CA ARG A 118 -7.79 12.21 1.22
C ARG A 118 -8.42 13.07 0.13
N LYS A 119 -8.66 12.50 -1.07
CA LYS A 119 -9.30 13.23 -2.18
C LYS A 119 -10.76 13.54 -1.84
N GLU A 120 -11.19 14.77 -2.17
CA GLU A 120 -12.46 15.33 -1.72
C GLU A 120 -13.67 14.45 -2.06
N MET A 121 -14.66 14.46 -1.16
CA MET A 121 -16.03 14.12 -1.53
C MET A 121 -16.57 15.31 -2.31
N ALA A 122 -16.69 15.14 -3.63
CA ALA A 122 -17.34 16.12 -4.51
C ALA A 122 -18.82 16.29 -4.16
#